data_AF-A0A959ET68-F1
#
_entry.id   AF-A0A959ET68-F1
#
_cell.length_a   1.000
_cell.length_b   1.000
_cell.length_c   1.000
_cell.angle_alpha   90.00
_cell.angle_beta   90.00
_cell.angle_gamma   90.00
#
_symmetry.space_group_name_H-M   'P 1'
#
loop_
_entity.id
_entity.type
_entity.pdbx_description
1 polymer ?
#
loop_
_entity_poly.entity_id
_entity_poly.type
_entity_poly.pdbx_seq_one_letter_code
_entity_poly.pdbx_strand_id
1 'polypeptide(L)'
;PPNGTSNVNTGLPSFAWEGSPFADTYDFQLATSPAFGNSIVDEGTFLPETEFDVNVVLEETTLYYWRVRARNLCGDSDWLPPFAFHTETLACNEFNSIDVPLGIPALGTPTRESELSIAAGGTINDVNVVNLTGYHDGVKDIAMRVISPEGTVVTLFSGICGNTAPFDLGLDDESPLVLTCPPTDGQPHQPQGSLSDFDGESTAGVWTLQVQVIDDFGAGGLVESWGLEFCASFDPKNPVLVNNETLLVQPG
;
A
#
# COMPACT_ATOMS: atom_id res chain seq x y z
N PRO A 1 3.70 -14.01 -15.47
CA PRO A 1 3.38 -14.52 -14.10
C PRO A 1 2.88 -15.97 -14.11
N PRO A 2 3.42 -16.86 -13.25
CA PRO A 2 2.87 -18.20 -13.04
C PRO A 2 1.37 -18.22 -12.68
N ASN A 3 0.73 -19.38 -12.79
CA ASN A 3 -0.70 -19.49 -12.44
C ASN A 3 -0.90 -19.25 -10.94
N GLY A 4 -1.81 -18.35 -10.59
CA GLY A 4 -2.15 -18.02 -9.21
C GLY A 4 -1.16 -17.07 -8.53
N THR A 5 -0.35 -16.31 -9.28
CA THR A 5 0.51 -15.26 -8.70
C THR A 5 -0.32 -14.05 -8.25
N SER A 6 -0.06 -13.55 -7.04
CA SER A 6 -0.54 -12.27 -6.51
C SER A 6 0.56 -11.20 -6.57
N ASN A 7 0.20 -9.93 -6.38
CA ASN A 7 1.12 -8.78 -6.33
C ASN A 7 2.01 -8.65 -7.58
N VAL A 8 1.42 -8.83 -8.76
CA VAL A 8 2.10 -8.52 -10.01
C VAL A 8 2.07 -7.01 -10.21
N ASN A 9 3.25 -6.41 -10.37
CA ASN A 9 3.43 -4.99 -10.63
C ASN A 9 2.54 -4.51 -11.78
N THR A 10 1.87 -3.38 -11.58
CA THR A 10 0.86 -2.82 -12.49
C THR A 10 1.42 -2.02 -13.67
N GLY A 11 2.75 -1.92 -13.78
CA GLY A 11 3.45 -1.27 -14.89
C GLY A 11 3.30 -1.98 -16.23
N LEU A 12 4.42 -2.24 -16.91
CA LEU A 12 4.48 -3.01 -18.16
C LEU A 12 5.02 -4.42 -17.85
N PRO A 13 4.20 -5.33 -17.29
CA PRO A 13 4.69 -6.64 -16.88
C PRO A 13 5.09 -7.50 -18.08
N SER A 14 6.19 -8.24 -17.92
CA SER A 14 6.64 -9.22 -18.89
C SER A 14 6.05 -10.60 -18.58
N PHE A 15 5.65 -11.31 -19.63
CA PHE A 15 5.12 -12.66 -19.58
C PHE A 15 6.08 -13.59 -20.26
N ALA A 16 6.39 -14.72 -19.62
CA ALA A 16 7.20 -15.76 -20.21
C ALA A 16 6.48 -17.11 -20.09
N TRP A 17 6.65 -17.97 -21.08
CA TRP A 17 6.09 -19.31 -21.12
C TRP A 17 7.12 -20.34 -21.57
N GLU A 18 6.81 -21.62 -21.37
CA GLU A 18 7.66 -22.71 -21.85
C GLU A 18 7.44 -22.93 -23.36
N GLY A 19 8.53 -22.92 -24.12
CA GLY A 19 8.47 -23.16 -25.56
C GLY A 19 8.21 -24.62 -25.93
N SER A 20 7.56 -24.84 -27.06
CA SER A 20 7.38 -26.16 -27.67
C SER A 20 8.42 -26.39 -28.77
N PRO A 21 9.06 -27.59 -28.85
CA PRO A 21 10.07 -27.90 -29.85
C PRO A 21 9.55 -27.95 -31.29
N PHE A 22 8.22 -27.95 -31.47
CA PHE A 22 7.56 -27.97 -32.77
C PHE A 22 6.85 -26.66 -33.11
N ALA A 23 7.02 -25.61 -32.32
CA ALA A 23 6.45 -24.30 -32.58
C ALA A 23 7.44 -23.42 -33.36
N ASP A 24 6.95 -22.73 -34.38
CA ASP A 24 7.70 -21.69 -35.09
C ASP A 24 7.43 -20.30 -34.47
N THR A 25 6.19 -20.07 -34.02
CA THR A 25 5.74 -18.82 -33.39
C THR A 25 4.65 -19.07 -32.36
N TYR A 26 4.28 -18.04 -31.60
CA TYR A 26 3.21 -18.08 -30.60
C TYR A 26 2.20 -16.96 -30.79
N ASP A 27 0.96 -17.21 -30.37
CA ASP A 27 -0.01 -16.15 -30.10
C ASP A 27 -0.22 -16.06 -28.57
N PHE A 28 -0.30 -14.85 -28.04
CA PHE A 28 -0.51 -14.51 -26.63
C PHE A 28 -1.76 -13.64 -26.50
N GLN A 29 -2.56 -13.85 -25.45
CA GLN A 29 -3.68 -12.99 -25.10
C GLN A 29 -3.72 -12.74 -23.60
N LEU A 30 -3.95 -11.48 -23.21
CA LEU A 30 -4.24 -11.03 -21.86
C LEU A 30 -5.67 -10.47 -21.81
N ALA A 31 -6.44 -10.83 -20.78
CA ALA A 31 -7.84 -10.45 -20.66
C ALA A 31 -8.31 -10.29 -19.20
N THR A 32 -9.43 -9.59 -18.99
CA THR A 32 -10.10 -9.45 -17.68
C THR A 32 -11.15 -10.54 -17.40
N SER A 33 -11.31 -11.50 -18.30
CA SER A 33 -12.26 -12.61 -18.17
C SER A 33 -11.66 -13.91 -18.72
N PRO A 34 -11.91 -15.08 -18.10
CA PRO A 34 -11.42 -16.35 -18.61
C PRO A 34 -12.10 -16.77 -19.92
N ALA A 35 -13.16 -16.06 -20.34
CA ALA A 35 -13.81 -16.26 -21.64
C ALA A 35 -13.03 -15.61 -22.80
N PHE A 36 -12.11 -14.68 -22.52
CA PHE A 36 -11.44 -13.85 -23.52
C PHE A 36 -12.46 -13.15 -24.45
N GLY A 37 -12.11 -12.92 -25.72
CA GLY A 37 -12.98 -12.21 -26.67
C GLY A 37 -12.96 -10.70 -26.40
N ASN A 38 -14.12 -10.09 -26.14
CA ASN A 38 -14.21 -8.63 -25.92
C ASN A 38 -13.52 -8.15 -24.63
N SER A 39 -13.06 -9.06 -23.77
CA SER A 39 -12.31 -8.75 -22.56
C SER A 39 -10.80 -8.73 -22.75
N ILE A 40 -10.31 -8.95 -23.98
CA ILE A 40 -8.87 -8.87 -24.29
C ILE A 40 -8.41 -7.43 -24.11
N VAL A 41 -7.36 -7.26 -23.32
CA VAL A 41 -6.74 -5.95 -23.03
C VAL A 41 -5.40 -5.79 -23.76
N ASP A 42 -4.72 -6.89 -24.08
CA ASP A 42 -3.54 -6.89 -24.94
C ASP A 42 -3.37 -8.26 -25.62
N GLU A 43 -2.74 -8.27 -26.79
CA GLU A 43 -2.43 -9.49 -27.52
C GLU A 43 -1.18 -9.36 -28.38
N GLY A 44 -0.47 -10.47 -28.55
CA GLY A 44 0.65 -10.61 -29.46
C GLY A 44 0.42 -11.78 -30.39
N THR A 45 0.69 -11.61 -31.68
CA THR A 45 0.50 -12.67 -32.68
C THR A 45 1.80 -12.92 -33.44
N PHE A 46 2.04 -14.18 -33.81
CA PHE A 46 3.26 -14.60 -34.52
C PHE A 46 4.56 -14.22 -33.80
N LEU A 47 4.56 -14.30 -32.47
CA LEU A 47 5.72 -14.01 -31.63
C LEU A 47 6.79 -15.09 -31.83
N PRO A 48 8.04 -14.74 -32.21
CA PRO A 48 9.11 -15.72 -32.40
C PRO A 48 9.75 -16.15 -31.08
N GLU A 49 9.61 -15.33 -30.05
CA GLU A 49 10.18 -15.54 -28.72
C GLU A 49 9.12 -16.14 -27.78
N THR A 50 9.58 -16.66 -26.64
CA THR A 50 8.73 -17.20 -25.57
C THR A 50 8.46 -16.18 -24.47
N GLU A 51 8.53 -14.89 -24.83
CA GLU A 51 8.25 -13.76 -23.96
C GLU A 51 7.38 -12.72 -24.66
N PHE A 52 6.62 -11.96 -23.88
CA PHE A 52 5.81 -10.84 -24.35
C PHE A 52 5.74 -9.75 -23.28
N ASP A 53 6.17 -8.56 -23.65
CA ASP A 53 6.01 -7.35 -22.86
C ASP A 53 4.68 -6.68 -23.19
N VAL A 54 3.82 -6.59 -22.19
CA VAL A 54 2.49 -5.99 -22.33
C VAL A 54 2.62 -4.48 -22.42
N ASN A 55 1.90 -3.86 -23.36
CA ASN A 55 1.95 -2.41 -23.63
C ASN A 55 0.77 -1.63 -23.01
N VAL A 56 0.03 -2.28 -22.11
CA VAL A 56 -1.05 -1.67 -21.35
C VAL A 56 -0.70 -1.67 -19.86
N VAL A 57 -0.91 -0.53 -19.21
CA VAL A 57 -0.85 -0.43 -17.76
C VAL A 57 -2.03 -1.20 -17.19
N LEU A 58 -1.77 -2.13 -16.28
CA LEU A 58 -2.83 -2.94 -15.69
C LEU A 58 -3.50 -2.18 -14.54
N GLU A 59 -4.81 -2.34 -14.42
CA GLU A 59 -5.55 -1.78 -13.29
C GLU A 59 -5.16 -2.51 -12.01
N GLU A 60 -4.95 -1.78 -10.92
CA GLU A 60 -4.73 -2.34 -9.59
C GLU A 60 -5.94 -3.15 -9.12
N THR A 61 -5.75 -4.02 -8.12
CA THR A 61 -6.82 -4.83 -7.51
C THR A 61 -7.65 -5.69 -8.49
N THR A 62 -7.08 -6.03 -9.65
CA THR A 62 -7.84 -6.63 -10.76
C THR A 62 -7.34 -8.04 -11.09
N LEU A 63 -8.29 -8.95 -11.34
CA LEU A 63 -8.02 -10.31 -11.78
C LEU A 63 -7.85 -10.34 -13.30
N TYR A 64 -6.68 -10.81 -13.74
CA TYR A 64 -6.36 -10.99 -15.14
C TYR A 64 -6.12 -12.45 -15.48
N TYR A 65 -6.38 -12.77 -16.74
CA TYR A 65 -6.21 -14.08 -17.33
C TYR A 65 -5.32 -13.95 -18.56
N TRP A 66 -4.33 -14.81 -18.68
CA TRP A 66 -3.52 -14.87 -19.89
C TRP A 66 -3.40 -16.29 -20.41
N ARG A 67 -3.23 -16.43 -21.73
CA ARG A 67 -3.06 -17.71 -22.40
C ARG A 67 -2.14 -17.58 -23.59
N VAL A 68 -1.54 -18.70 -23.96
CA VAL A 68 -0.66 -18.83 -25.13
C VAL A 68 -1.07 -20.05 -25.94
N ARG A 69 -0.88 -19.96 -27.26
CA ARG A 69 -0.90 -21.13 -28.16
C ARG A 69 0.33 -21.10 -29.07
N ALA A 70 0.83 -22.28 -29.42
CA ALA A 70 1.87 -22.46 -30.42
C ALA A 70 1.28 -22.47 -31.83
N ARG A 71 2.07 -21.99 -32.80
CA ARG A 71 1.80 -22.05 -34.25
C ARG A 71 3.03 -22.58 -34.97
N ASN A 72 2.79 -23.39 -36.00
CA ASN A 72 3.79 -23.73 -37.00
C ASN A 72 3.16 -23.80 -38.39
N LEU A 73 3.92 -24.22 -39.40
CA LEU A 73 3.43 -24.36 -40.78
C LEU A 73 2.21 -25.31 -40.94
N CYS A 74 2.01 -26.25 -40.02
CA CYS A 74 0.87 -27.17 -40.04
C CYS A 74 -0.41 -26.54 -39.48
N GLY A 75 -0.30 -25.41 -38.77
CA GLY A 75 -1.41 -24.66 -38.22
C GLY A 75 -1.22 -24.25 -36.76
N ASP A 76 -2.33 -23.88 -36.14
CA ASP A 76 -2.38 -23.45 -34.74
C ASP A 76 -2.67 -24.65 -33.84
N SER A 77 -1.99 -24.71 -32.69
CA SER A 77 -2.40 -25.58 -31.59
C SER A 77 -3.66 -25.04 -30.88
N ASP A 78 -4.27 -25.89 -30.07
CA ASP A 78 -5.24 -25.44 -29.08
C ASP A 78 -4.59 -24.46 -28.09
N TRP A 79 -5.40 -23.53 -27.58
CA TRP A 79 -4.96 -22.66 -26.50
C TRP A 79 -4.64 -23.48 -25.25
N LEU A 80 -3.55 -23.14 -24.57
CA LEU A 80 -3.33 -23.63 -23.22
C LEU A 80 -4.48 -23.16 -22.30
N PRO A 81 -4.80 -23.92 -21.25
CA PRO A 81 -5.66 -23.44 -20.18
C PRO A 81 -5.18 -22.06 -19.69
N PRO A 82 -6.09 -21.11 -19.42
CA PRO A 82 -5.69 -19.80 -19.00
C PRO A 82 -5.01 -19.85 -17.64
N PHE A 83 -3.94 -19.10 -17.52
CA PHE A 83 -3.31 -18.74 -16.26
C PHE A 83 -4.06 -17.54 -15.68
N ALA A 84 -4.23 -17.46 -14.37
CA ALA A 84 -4.78 -16.27 -13.71
C ALA A 84 -3.76 -15.65 -12.76
N PHE A 85 -3.81 -14.34 -12.62
CA PHE A 85 -3.03 -13.58 -11.64
C PHE A 85 -3.82 -12.34 -11.19
N HIS A 86 -3.50 -11.81 -10.02
CA HIS A 86 -4.00 -10.51 -9.58
C HIS A 86 -2.88 -9.47 -9.63
N THR A 87 -3.23 -8.26 -10.06
CA THR A 87 -2.40 -7.08 -9.87
C THR A 87 -2.32 -6.69 -8.39
N GLU A 88 -1.29 -5.91 -8.03
CA GLU A 88 -1.13 -5.38 -6.66
C GLU A 88 -2.44 -4.79 -6.12
N THR A 89 -2.80 -5.13 -4.89
CA THR A 89 -3.94 -4.51 -4.20
C THR A 89 -3.44 -3.37 -3.32
N LEU A 90 -3.20 -2.20 -3.90
CA LEU A 90 -2.92 -1.00 -3.13
C LEU A 90 -4.24 -0.47 -2.57
N ALA A 91 -4.33 -0.33 -1.25
CA ALA A 91 -5.45 0.36 -0.63
C ALA A 91 -4.94 1.34 0.42
N CYS A 92 -5.31 2.61 0.24
CA CYS A 92 -5.09 3.68 1.19
C CYS A 92 -6.24 3.67 2.20
N ASN A 93 -5.93 3.35 3.46
CA ASN A 93 -6.92 3.27 4.53
C ASN A 93 -6.49 4.13 5.71
N GLU A 94 -7.45 4.87 6.25
CA GLU A 94 -7.27 5.71 7.43
C GLU A 94 -7.64 4.93 8.71
N PHE A 95 -6.76 5.01 9.71
CA PHE A 95 -6.93 4.41 11.02
C PHE A 95 -6.76 5.47 12.10
N ASN A 96 -7.81 5.72 12.87
CA ASN A 96 -7.78 6.69 13.97
C ASN A 96 -7.58 5.97 15.31
N SER A 97 -6.71 6.52 16.16
CA SER A 97 -6.53 5.99 17.51
C SER A 97 -7.79 6.23 18.35
N ILE A 98 -8.12 5.24 19.16
CA ILE A 98 -9.16 5.34 20.20
C ILE A 98 -8.55 5.56 21.60
N ASP A 99 -7.22 5.58 21.71
CA ASP A 99 -6.47 5.77 22.96
C ASP A 99 -6.15 7.25 23.18
N VAL A 100 -7.19 8.07 23.05
CA VAL A 100 -7.19 9.53 23.19
C VAL A 100 -8.48 9.96 23.90
N PRO A 101 -8.50 11.11 24.59
CA PRO A 101 -7.46 12.13 24.62
C PRO A 101 -6.27 11.79 25.53
N LEU A 102 -5.05 12.08 25.06
CA LEU A 102 -3.81 11.84 25.79
C LEU A 102 -3.36 13.11 26.51
N GLY A 103 -3.44 13.10 27.84
CA GLY A 103 -3.04 14.25 28.67
C GLY A 103 -1.52 14.47 28.72
N ILE A 104 -1.09 15.68 28.39
CA ILE A 104 0.31 16.13 28.46
C ILE A 104 0.51 16.89 29.79
N PRO A 105 1.31 16.37 30.73
CA PRO A 105 1.45 17.00 32.04
C PRO A 105 2.17 18.34 31.99
N ALA A 106 1.79 19.24 32.90
CA ALA A 106 2.38 20.58 33.02
C ALA A 106 3.74 20.62 33.72
N LEU A 107 4.20 19.52 34.32
CA LEU A 107 5.39 19.50 35.17
C LEU A 107 6.33 18.35 34.80
N GLY A 108 7.63 18.66 34.81
CA GLY A 108 8.70 17.75 34.45
C GLY A 108 8.77 17.48 32.95
N THR A 109 9.57 16.49 32.57
CA THR A 109 9.78 16.07 31.18
C THR A 109 9.26 14.65 30.92
N PRO A 110 7.99 14.34 31.24
CA PRO A 110 7.46 13.01 31.02
C PRO A 110 7.36 12.68 29.53
N THR A 111 7.47 11.38 29.25
CA THR A 111 7.02 10.78 27.99
C THR A 111 5.63 10.18 28.21
N ARG A 112 4.74 10.42 27.26
CA ARG A 112 3.38 9.89 27.16
C ARG A 112 3.24 9.16 25.84
N GLU A 113 2.41 8.13 25.83
CA GLU A 113 2.21 7.28 24.66
C GLU A 113 0.72 7.05 24.48
N SER A 114 0.28 7.01 23.22
CA SER A 114 -1.05 6.62 22.78
C SER A 114 -0.90 5.55 21.71
N GLU A 115 -1.70 4.49 21.80
CA GLU A 115 -1.58 3.33 20.92
C GLU A 115 -2.67 3.30 19.83
N LEU A 116 -2.31 2.75 18.67
CA LEU A 116 -3.20 2.42 17.56
C LEU A 116 -2.96 0.97 17.14
N SER A 117 -3.96 0.11 17.33
CA SER A 117 -3.87 -1.32 17.01
C SER A 117 -4.48 -1.64 15.64
N ILE A 118 -3.70 -2.27 14.77
CA ILE A 118 -4.10 -2.69 13.42
C ILE A 118 -4.07 -4.21 13.33
N ALA A 119 -5.23 -4.81 13.05
CA ALA A 119 -5.43 -6.26 13.17
C ALA A 119 -4.91 -7.09 11.97
N ALA A 120 -4.91 -6.51 10.76
CA ALA A 120 -4.47 -7.18 9.54
C ALA A 120 -3.58 -6.24 8.74
N GLY A 121 -2.54 -6.80 8.14
CA GLY A 121 -1.42 -6.05 7.57
C GLY A 121 -1.35 -6.13 6.06
N GLY A 122 -0.92 -5.05 5.44
CA GLY A 122 -0.32 -5.02 4.11
C GLY A 122 1.12 -4.54 4.22
N THR A 123 1.88 -4.65 3.14
CA THR A 123 3.21 -4.03 3.05
C THR A 123 3.04 -2.55 2.75
N ILE A 124 3.60 -1.70 3.60
CA ILE A 124 3.51 -0.24 3.48
C ILE A 124 4.25 0.23 2.24
N ASN A 125 3.57 1.07 1.45
CA ASN A 125 4.18 1.83 0.37
C ASN A 125 4.24 3.34 0.67
N ASP A 126 3.36 3.83 1.54
CA ASP A 126 3.29 5.21 1.98
C ASP A 126 2.50 5.32 3.30
N VAL A 127 2.87 6.30 4.14
CA VAL A 127 2.28 6.56 5.46
C VAL A 127 2.09 8.06 5.68
N ASN A 128 0.87 8.47 6.00
CA ASN A 128 0.57 9.84 6.44
C ASN A 128 0.09 9.86 7.89
N VAL A 129 0.43 10.91 8.64
CA VAL A 129 -0.20 11.19 9.94
C VAL A 129 -1.40 12.10 9.69
N VAL A 130 -2.57 11.67 10.13
CA VAL A 130 -3.82 12.40 9.94
C VAL A 130 -4.47 12.75 11.27
N ASN A 131 -5.36 13.74 11.25
CA ASN A 131 -6.17 14.16 12.38
C ASN A 131 -5.36 14.40 13.66
N LEU A 132 -4.11 14.87 13.57
CA LEU A 132 -3.29 15.16 14.74
C LEU A 132 -3.70 16.52 15.31
N THR A 133 -4.60 16.48 16.29
CA THR A 133 -5.19 17.69 16.88
C THR A 133 -4.98 17.75 18.37
N GLY A 134 -4.95 18.97 18.91
CA GLY A 134 -4.89 19.20 20.34
C GLY A 134 -4.28 20.56 20.68
N TYR A 135 -3.76 20.65 21.89
CA TYR A 135 -3.12 21.87 22.35
C TYR A 135 -2.04 21.59 23.40
N HIS A 136 -1.09 22.51 23.51
CA HIS A 136 -0.16 22.65 24.62
C HIS A 136 -0.02 24.15 24.96
N ASP A 137 0.57 24.55 26.09
CA ASP A 137 0.81 25.99 26.35
C ASP A 137 1.85 26.59 25.38
N GLY A 138 2.71 25.73 24.85
CA GLY A 138 3.63 26.01 23.74
C GLY A 138 4.01 24.74 23.02
N VAL A 139 3.76 24.65 21.71
CA VAL A 139 4.19 23.47 20.91
C VAL A 139 5.72 23.32 20.92
N LYS A 140 6.48 24.40 21.24
CA LYS A 140 7.94 24.35 21.37
C LYS A 140 8.41 23.45 22.51
N ASP A 141 7.52 23.15 23.46
CA ASP A 141 7.86 22.45 24.69
C ASP A 141 7.66 20.94 24.57
N ILE A 142 7.19 20.47 23.40
CA ILE A 142 6.92 19.06 23.14
C ILE A 142 7.64 18.56 21.88
N ALA A 143 7.89 17.25 21.87
CA ALA A 143 8.32 16.49 20.70
C ALA A 143 7.37 15.33 20.49
N MET A 144 6.94 15.12 19.24
CA MET A 144 6.06 14.02 18.86
C MET A 144 6.77 13.08 17.89
N ARG A 145 6.59 11.78 18.11
CA ARG A 145 7.17 10.71 17.29
C ARG A 145 6.14 9.62 17.05
N VAL A 146 6.21 8.98 15.90
CA VAL A 146 5.48 7.74 15.63
C VAL A 146 6.48 6.59 15.70
N ILE A 147 6.07 5.50 16.35
CA ILE A 147 6.84 4.28 16.49
C ILE A 147 6.05 3.15 15.83
N SER A 148 6.68 2.42 14.91
CA SER A 148 6.08 1.28 14.25
C SER A 148 6.11 0.03 15.14
N PRO A 149 5.28 -0.99 14.83
CA PRO A 149 5.32 -2.29 15.53
C PRO A 149 6.69 -2.98 15.45
N GLU A 150 7.48 -2.68 14.43
CA GLU A 150 8.83 -3.23 14.22
C GLU A 150 9.91 -2.44 14.95
N GLY A 151 9.57 -1.27 15.49
CA GLY A 151 10.44 -0.43 16.33
C GLY A 151 11.10 0.74 15.60
N THR A 152 10.76 0.99 14.34
CA THR A 152 11.19 2.19 13.61
C THR A 152 10.57 3.42 14.23
N VAL A 153 11.33 4.51 14.34
CA VAL A 153 10.91 5.73 15.03
C VAL A 153 11.09 6.93 14.12
N VAL A 154 10.00 7.60 13.78
CA VAL A 154 10.01 8.83 12.98
C VAL A 154 9.62 10.01 13.85
N THR A 155 10.43 11.08 13.81
CA THR A 155 10.11 12.33 14.50
C THR A 155 9.18 13.17 13.63
N LEU A 156 7.96 13.41 14.12
CA LEU A 156 6.99 14.27 13.47
C LEU A 156 7.45 15.72 13.56
N PHE A 157 7.69 16.17 14.79
CA PHE A 157 8.31 17.45 15.09
C PHE A 157 8.88 17.46 16.52
N SER A 158 9.76 18.42 16.78
CA SER A 158 10.34 18.69 18.08
C SER A 158 10.66 20.19 18.18
N GLY A 159 10.13 20.85 19.21
CA GLY A 159 10.53 22.22 19.52
C GLY A 159 10.08 23.30 18.53
N ILE A 160 8.88 23.15 17.93
CA ILE A 160 8.38 24.05 16.87
C ILE A 160 7.41 25.13 17.41
N CYS A 161 7.16 26.16 16.61
CA CYS A 161 6.04 27.09 16.78
C CYS A 161 5.93 27.88 18.10
N GLY A 162 7.02 28.02 18.85
CA GLY A 162 7.09 28.97 19.96
C GLY A 162 5.99 28.75 21.00
N ASN A 163 5.31 29.83 21.39
CA ASN A 163 4.19 29.80 22.35
C ASN A 163 2.82 29.61 21.66
N THR A 164 2.81 29.04 20.45
CA THR A 164 1.52 28.66 19.83
C THR A 164 0.92 27.54 20.66
N ALA A 165 -0.36 27.67 21.00
CA ALA A 165 -1.02 26.72 21.87
C ALA A 165 -1.69 25.56 21.11
N PRO A 166 -2.66 25.82 20.20
CA PRO A 166 -3.30 24.76 19.46
C PRO A 166 -2.39 24.21 18.35
N PHE A 167 -2.62 22.96 18.00
CA PHE A 167 -2.13 22.36 16.77
C PHE A 167 -3.25 21.53 16.11
N ASP A 168 -3.28 21.59 14.78
CA ASP A 168 -4.13 20.81 13.89
C ASP A 168 -3.29 20.55 12.63
N LEU A 169 -2.75 19.33 12.55
CA LEU A 169 -1.72 18.94 11.60
C LEU A 169 -2.12 17.67 10.85
N GLY A 170 -1.92 17.68 9.53
CA GLY A 170 -1.59 16.49 8.77
C GLY A 170 -0.07 16.46 8.54
N LEU A 171 0.54 15.28 8.45
CA LEU A 171 1.95 15.14 8.10
C LEU A 171 2.15 14.08 7.03
N ASP A 172 2.99 14.42 6.06
CA ASP A 172 3.25 13.70 4.81
C ASP A 172 4.62 14.21 4.31
N ASP A 173 5.64 13.35 4.16
CA ASP A 173 6.97 13.77 3.67
C ASP A 173 7.01 14.10 2.18
N GLU A 174 6.05 13.62 1.41
CA GLU A 174 5.80 13.94 0.00
C GLU A 174 5.03 15.26 -0.14
N SER A 175 4.49 15.81 0.95
CA SER A 175 3.79 17.10 0.92
C SER A 175 4.70 18.22 0.39
N PRO A 176 4.19 19.07 -0.52
CA PRO A 176 4.93 20.26 -0.97
C PRO A 176 4.94 21.38 0.09
N LEU A 177 4.19 21.22 1.19
CA LEU A 177 4.04 22.24 2.23
C LEU A 177 5.03 21.98 3.36
N VAL A 178 5.97 22.91 3.56
CA VAL A 178 6.80 22.93 4.77
C VAL A 178 5.92 23.32 5.96
N LEU A 179 6.12 22.72 7.12
CA LEU A 179 5.43 23.10 8.35
C LEU A 179 5.68 24.58 8.67
N THR A 180 4.60 25.37 8.72
CA THR A 180 4.65 26.79 9.11
C THR A 180 3.84 27.03 10.38
N CYS A 181 4.20 28.06 11.13
CA CYS A 181 3.56 28.38 12.40
C CYS A 181 2.60 29.57 12.23
N PRO A 182 1.39 29.52 12.82
CA PRO A 182 0.87 28.48 13.71
C PRO A 182 0.48 27.18 12.97
N PRO A 183 0.68 25.99 13.56
CA PRO A 183 0.42 24.70 12.90
C PRO A 183 -1.05 24.30 13.09
N THR A 184 -1.99 25.06 12.51
CA THR A 184 -3.43 24.96 12.84
C THR A 184 -4.34 24.95 11.62
N ASP A 185 -3.86 24.54 10.46
CA ASP A 185 -4.62 24.55 9.20
C ASP A 185 -5.11 23.16 8.77
N GLY A 186 -4.73 22.11 9.51
CA GLY A 186 -5.09 20.72 9.24
C GLY A 186 -4.57 20.21 7.89
N GLN A 187 -3.66 20.94 7.23
CA GLN A 187 -3.09 20.53 5.95
C GLN A 187 -1.94 19.53 6.17
N PRO A 188 -1.67 18.66 5.19
CA PRO A 188 -0.48 17.81 5.22
C PRO A 188 0.77 18.69 5.06
N HIS A 189 1.69 18.61 6.02
CA HIS A 189 2.99 19.27 5.98
C HIS A 189 4.14 18.25 6.10
N GLN A 190 5.33 18.63 5.62
CA GLN A 190 6.52 17.82 5.82
C GLN A 190 6.87 17.69 7.32
N PRO A 191 7.02 16.45 7.83
CA PRO A 191 7.57 16.22 9.16
C PRO A 191 9.07 16.54 9.24
N GLN A 192 9.63 16.54 10.44
CA GLN A 192 11.08 16.71 10.64
C GLN A 192 11.89 15.46 10.27
N GLY A 193 11.31 14.26 10.43
CA GLY A 193 11.81 12.98 9.89
C GLY A 193 11.14 12.61 8.56
N SER A 194 11.34 11.37 8.09
CA SER A 194 10.69 10.82 6.90
C SER A 194 9.66 9.76 7.31
N LEU A 195 8.41 9.84 6.84
CA LEU A 195 7.45 8.75 7.09
C LEU A 195 7.71 7.56 6.15
N SER A 196 8.35 7.79 4.99
CA SER A 196 8.92 6.73 4.14
C SER A 196 9.95 5.82 4.85
N ASP A 197 10.45 6.17 6.04
CA ASP A 197 11.23 5.24 6.87
C ASP A 197 10.42 3.98 7.27
N PHE A 198 9.08 4.03 7.17
CA PHE A 198 8.18 2.89 7.40
C PHE A 198 7.92 2.04 6.15
N ASP A 199 8.40 2.44 4.98
CA ASP A 199 8.11 1.73 3.73
C ASP A 199 8.70 0.31 3.74
N GLY A 200 7.88 -0.64 3.30
CA GLY A 200 8.21 -2.06 3.32
C GLY A 200 7.90 -2.78 4.64
N GLU A 201 7.59 -2.06 5.72
CA GLU A 201 7.11 -2.66 6.97
C GLU A 201 5.65 -3.13 6.85
N SER A 202 5.22 -3.95 7.80
CA SER A 202 3.82 -4.37 7.90
C SER A 202 2.95 -3.29 8.56
N THR A 203 1.78 -2.99 8.01
CA THR A 203 0.79 -2.14 8.72
C THR A 203 0.25 -2.79 10.00
N ALA A 204 0.28 -4.13 10.12
CA ALA A 204 -0.25 -4.84 11.27
C ALA A 204 0.61 -4.69 12.53
N GLY A 205 -0.05 -4.47 13.67
CA GLY A 205 0.57 -4.39 14.98
C GLY A 205 0.11 -3.17 15.76
N VAL A 206 0.87 -2.82 16.79
CA VAL A 206 0.62 -1.63 17.62
C VAL A 206 1.56 -0.52 17.17
N TRP A 207 0.96 0.55 16.65
CA TRP A 207 1.63 1.80 16.35
C TRP A 207 1.50 2.72 17.56
N THR A 208 2.56 3.45 17.90
CA THR A 208 2.58 4.31 19.09
C THR A 208 2.89 5.75 18.71
N LEU A 209 1.97 6.66 19.05
CA LEU A 209 2.29 8.09 19.11
C LEU A 209 2.94 8.37 20.46
N GLN A 210 4.22 8.73 20.43
CA GLN A 210 4.97 9.15 21.60
C GLN A 210 5.04 10.67 21.67
N VAL A 211 4.59 11.24 22.78
CA VAL A 211 4.67 12.66 23.10
C VAL A 211 5.61 12.86 24.28
N GLN A 212 6.72 13.55 24.05
CA GLN A 212 7.69 13.88 25.07
C GLN A 212 7.64 15.37 25.39
N VAL A 213 7.52 15.73 26.67
CA VAL A 213 7.76 17.10 27.13
C VAL A 213 9.27 17.33 27.19
N ILE A 214 9.77 18.28 26.41
CA ILE A 214 11.21 18.59 26.26
C ILE A 214 11.64 19.86 27.01
N ASP A 215 10.69 20.72 27.39
CA ASP A 215 10.88 21.90 28.25
C ASP A 215 9.69 21.97 29.22
N ASP A 216 9.94 22.09 30.53
CA ASP A 216 8.93 21.93 31.59
C ASP A 216 8.23 23.24 31.97
N PHE A 217 8.28 24.23 31.08
CA PHE A 217 7.63 25.52 31.26
C PHE A 217 6.21 25.52 30.69
N GLY A 218 5.21 25.85 31.51
CA GLY A 218 3.84 26.13 31.06
C GLY A 218 2.74 25.32 31.76
N ALA A 219 1.56 25.25 31.14
CA ALA A 219 0.33 24.68 31.71
C ALA A 219 0.00 23.23 31.25
N GLY A 220 0.89 22.56 30.51
CA GLY A 220 0.64 21.24 29.93
C GLY A 220 -0.30 21.32 28.73
N GLY A 221 -0.97 20.21 28.41
CA GLY A 221 -1.80 20.11 27.21
C GLY A 221 -2.54 18.79 27.05
N LEU A 222 -3.01 18.57 25.84
CA LEU A 222 -3.81 17.41 25.44
C LEU A 222 -3.57 17.11 23.97
N VAL A 223 -3.39 15.84 23.61
CA VAL A 223 -3.66 15.37 22.24
C VAL A 223 -5.11 14.90 22.22
N GLU A 224 -5.92 15.49 21.35
CA GLU A 224 -7.35 15.21 21.24
C GLU A 224 -7.61 14.05 20.27
N SER A 225 -6.88 14.02 19.16
CA SER A 225 -6.94 12.92 18.19
C SER A 225 -5.61 12.75 17.47
N TRP A 226 -5.41 11.56 16.91
CA TRP A 226 -4.41 11.28 15.89
C TRP A 226 -4.79 9.99 15.16
N GLY A 227 -4.28 9.83 13.96
CA GLY A 227 -4.42 8.63 13.16
C GLY A 227 -3.28 8.49 12.16
N LEU A 228 -3.28 7.35 11.48
CA LEU A 228 -2.37 7.05 10.39
C LEU A 228 -3.21 6.65 9.17
N GLU A 229 -2.85 7.20 8.01
CA GLU A 229 -3.28 6.68 6.73
C GLU A 229 -2.15 5.82 6.17
N PHE A 230 -2.47 4.59 5.76
CA PHE A 230 -1.52 3.71 5.09
C PHE A 230 -2.00 3.41 3.69
N CYS A 231 -1.18 3.72 2.68
CA CYS A 231 -1.30 3.11 1.37
C CYS A 231 -0.43 1.86 1.37
N ALA A 232 -1.08 0.69 1.50
CA ALA A 232 -0.39 -0.58 1.62
C ALA A 232 -0.87 -1.59 0.56
N SER A 233 0.04 -2.45 0.15
CA SER A 233 -0.25 -3.59 -0.71
C SER A 233 -0.70 -4.78 0.15
N PHE A 234 -1.91 -5.29 -0.11
CA PHE A 234 -2.44 -6.47 0.58
C PHE A 234 -2.23 -7.72 -0.28
N ASP A 235 -2.01 -8.89 0.32
CA ASP A 235 -1.99 -10.16 -0.42
C ASP A 235 -3.39 -10.80 -0.33
N PRO A 236 -4.27 -10.62 -1.33
CA PRO A 236 -5.51 -11.37 -1.37
C PRO A 236 -5.17 -12.84 -1.59
N LYS A 237 -5.72 -13.71 -0.73
CA LYS A 237 -5.59 -15.17 -0.85
C LYS A 237 -5.78 -15.61 -2.31
N ASN A 238 -4.76 -16.25 -2.90
CA ASN A 238 -4.72 -16.59 -4.32
C ASN A 238 -6.03 -17.17 -4.86
N PRO A 239 -6.54 -16.69 -6.01
CA PRO A 239 -7.68 -17.29 -6.66
C PRO A 239 -7.31 -18.72 -7.07
N VAL A 240 -8.11 -19.69 -6.67
CA VAL A 240 -7.99 -21.05 -7.19
C VAL A 240 -8.84 -21.15 -8.44
N LEU A 241 -8.20 -21.33 -9.60
CA LEU A 241 -8.89 -21.64 -10.84
C LEU A 241 -9.38 -23.09 -10.78
N VAL A 242 -10.68 -23.28 -10.56
CA VAL A 242 -11.31 -24.59 -10.63
C VAL A 242 -11.78 -24.81 -12.07
N ASN A 243 -11.02 -25.58 -12.84
CA ASN A 243 -11.50 -26.08 -14.13
C ASN A 243 -12.58 -27.13 -13.87
N ASN A 244 -13.85 -26.79 -14.11
CA ASN A 244 -14.94 -27.75 -14.15
C ASN A 244 -14.81 -28.61 -15.43
N GLU A 245 -13.86 -29.54 -15.44
CA GLU A 245 -13.87 -30.61 -16.42
C GLU A 245 -15.08 -31.51 -16.14
N THR A 246 -16.18 -31.26 -16.84
CA THR A 246 -17.35 -32.13 -16.78
C THR A 246 -16.98 -33.48 -17.38
N LEU A 247 -16.99 -34.53 -16.57
CA LEU A 247 -16.84 -35.91 -17.05
C LEU A 247 -17.99 -36.23 -18.03
N LEU A 248 -17.66 -36.33 -19.32
CA LEU A 248 -18.61 -36.77 -20.34
C LEU A 248 -18.85 -38.28 -20.21
N VAL A 249 -20.10 -38.67 -19.97
CA VAL A 249 -20.53 -40.07 -20.11
C VAL A 249 -20.76 -40.34 -21.60
N GLN A 250 -20.06 -41.33 -22.15
CA GLN A 250 -20.25 -41.77 -23.53
C GLN A 250 -21.70 -42.29 -23.71
N PRO A 251 -22.44 -41.87 -24.75
CA PRO A 251 -23.72 -42.49 -25.09
C PRO A 251 -23.48 -43.96 -25.46
N GLY A 252 -24.20 -44.87 -24.80
CA GLY A 252 -24.15 -46.32 -25.09
C GLY A 252 -24.93 -46.72 -26.34
#